data_AF-A0A7Y2ZQH3-F1
#
_entry.id   AF-A0A7Y2ZQH3-F1
#
_cell.length_a   1.000
_cell.length_b   1.000
_cell.length_c   1.000
_cell.angle_alpha   90.00
_cell.angle_beta   90.00
_cell.angle_gamma   90.00
#
_symmetry.space_group_name_H-M   'P 1'
#
loop_
_entity.id
_entity.type
_entity.pdbx_description
1 polymer ?
#
loop_
_entity_poly.entity_id
_entity_poly.type
_entity_poly.pdbx_seq_one_letter_code
_entity_poly.pdbx_strand_id
1 'polypeptide(L)'
;MKQLVLLAFFLPIFLLGQNFTDEDYVYLNRHDKISIQLSNGDFKISKEVSEHAKFLTANKLYFANDIIHFDSFSEIKDIEAYTVIADSNKKVKVDYIETKHEFDNGIFYSDQQSKNFTFPAVNKGAETFLNYTIDIKDPHFMDLFRFGTYAPTKHAKLSVEFPENVTLGYITFNTDNVNITLDKKTSENKNIYTWTAEQVSKYQGEENSEDHLYIVPHIITYIKSYKQNGENITVLNDVSDLYKWYNSLIKQIDNKDLDKVYSIAADITKGMKSKREKAETIFNWVQD
;
A
#
# COMPACT_ATOMS: atom_id res chain seq x y z
N MET A 1 -46.67 21.36 43.90
CA MET A 1 -45.51 21.62 43.03
C MET A 1 -44.25 21.15 43.75
N LYS A 2 -43.72 19.98 43.41
CA LYS A 2 -42.43 19.49 43.94
C LYS A 2 -41.42 19.60 42.81
N GLN A 3 -40.38 20.42 43.00
CA GLN A 3 -39.28 20.58 42.06
C GLN A 3 -38.45 19.29 42.03
N LEU A 4 -38.30 18.71 40.85
CA LEU A 4 -37.35 17.62 40.59
C LEU A 4 -35.99 18.26 40.37
N VAL A 5 -35.04 18.03 41.27
CA VAL A 5 -33.63 18.37 41.05
C VAL A 5 -33.03 17.26 40.18
N LEU A 6 -32.70 17.59 38.93
CA LEU A 6 -32.02 16.70 38.01
C LEU A 6 -30.52 16.72 38.34
N LEU A 7 -30.02 15.67 39.00
CA LEU A 7 -28.59 15.48 39.22
C LEU A 7 -27.96 14.92 37.92
N ALA A 8 -27.28 15.76 37.16
CA ALA A 8 -26.48 15.32 36.01
C ALA A 8 -25.18 14.69 36.53
N PHE A 9 -25.11 13.35 36.52
CA PHE A 9 -23.86 12.62 36.69
C PHE A 9 -23.02 12.80 35.43
N PHE A 10 -22.02 13.68 35.48
CA PHE A 10 -20.89 13.65 34.56
C PHE A 10 -20.05 12.42 34.90
N LEU A 11 -20.34 11.29 34.25
CA LEU A 11 -19.41 10.18 34.19
C LEU A 11 -18.20 10.63 33.35
N PRO A 12 -16.96 10.59 33.88
CA PRO A 12 -15.79 10.77 33.04
C PRO A 12 -15.78 9.60 32.05
N ILE A 13 -15.83 9.92 30.76
CA ILE A 13 -15.50 8.97 29.70
C ILE A 13 -14.02 8.69 29.88
N PHE A 14 -13.69 7.67 30.67
CA PHE A 14 -12.38 7.04 30.61
C PHE A 14 -12.28 6.45 29.21
N LEU A 15 -11.63 7.16 28.30
CA LEU A 15 -11.02 6.58 27.13
C LEU A 15 -10.00 5.57 27.65
N LEU A 16 -10.43 4.33 27.87
CA LEU A 16 -9.54 3.21 28.06
C LEU A 16 -8.78 3.07 26.74
N GLY A 17 -7.59 3.67 26.66
CA GLY A 17 -6.66 3.41 25.57
C GLY A 17 -6.47 1.89 25.48
N GLN A 18 -6.57 1.33 24.27
CA GLN A 18 -6.36 -0.10 24.08
C GLN A 18 -5.00 -0.49 24.66
N ASN A 19 -4.99 -1.49 25.52
CA ASN A 19 -3.76 -2.03 26.11
C ASN A 19 -3.40 -3.32 25.40
N PHE A 20 -2.29 -3.32 24.66
CA PHE A 20 -1.83 -4.46 23.86
C PHE A 20 -1.03 -5.48 24.66
N THR A 21 -1.20 -5.57 25.99
CA THR A 21 -0.39 -6.47 26.85
C THR A 21 -0.62 -7.96 26.59
N ASP A 22 -1.79 -8.33 26.07
CA ASP A 22 -2.15 -9.73 25.78
C ASP A 22 -1.76 -10.16 24.36
N GLU A 23 -1.12 -9.27 23.60
CA GLU A 23 -0.69 -9.52 22.23
C GLU A 23 0.72 -10.12 22.21
N ASP A 24 1.04 -10.90 21.17
CA ASP A 24 2.37 -11.49 21.01
C ASP A 24 3.36 -10.54 20.33
N TYR A 25 2.85 -9.64 19.50
CA TYR A 25 3.62 -8.73 18.66
C TYR A 25 2.82 -7.45 18.44
N VAL A 26 3.51 -6.31 18.48
CA VAL A 26 2.90 -4.99 18.32
C VAL A 26 3.82 -4.10 17.50
N TYR A 27 3.25 -3.36 16.56
CA TYR A 27 3.94 -2.25 15.94
C TYR A 27 3.91 -1.05 16.90
N LEU A 28 5.08 -0.59 17.31
CA LEU A 28 5.21 0.61 18.13
C LEU A 28 5.08 1.85 17.24
N ASN A 29 5.72 1.85 16.07
CA ASN A 29 5.60 2.90 15.07
C ASN A 29 5.59 2.29 13.66
N ARG A 30 4.71 2.81 12.80
CA ARG A 30 4.75 2.61 11.36
C ARG A 30 4.65 3.98 10.70
N HIS A 31 5.58 4.30 9.81
CA HIS A 31 5.60 5.57 9.11
C HIS A 31 6.02 5.40 7.66
N ASP A 32 5.12 5.78 6.77
CA ASP A 32 5.44 5.95 5.36
C ASP A 32 5.57 7.45 5.05
N LYS A 33 6.70 7.86 4.46
CA LYS A 33 6.91 9.22 3.97
C LYS A 33 7.10 9.19 2.46
N ILE A 34 6.11 9.70 1.74
CA ILE A 34 6.16 9.86 0.29
C ILE A 34 6.66 11.27 -0.03
N SER A 35 7.73 11.36 -0.82
CA SER A 35 8.28 12.61 -1.32
C SER A 35 8.09 12.67 -2.83
N ILE A 36 7.34 13.65 -3.29
CA ILE A 36 7.07 13.89 -4.70
C ILE A 36 7.89 15.10 -5.12
N GLN A 37 8.69 14.94 -6.17
CA GLN A 37 9.38 16.02 -6.84
C GLN A 37 8.93 16.07 -8.30
N LEU A 38 8.86 17.27 -8.84
CA LEU A 38 8.45 17.52 -10.22
C LEU A 38 9.45 18.46 -10.87
N SER A 39 10.01 18.04 -12.01
CA SER A 39 10.92 18.87 -12.81
C SER A 39 10.60 18.68 -14.28
N ASN A 40 10.25 19.77 -14.98
CA ASN A 40 9.95 19.76 -16.42
C ASN A 40 8.91 18.73 -16.89
N GLY A 41 7.96 18.33 -16.01
CA GLY A 41 6.94 17.34 -16.31
C GLY A 41 7.30 15.92 -15.88
N ASP A 42 8.56 15.70 -15.48
CA ASP A 42 9.03 14.42 -14.95
C ASP A 42 8.88 14.37 -13.43
N PHE A 43 8.24 13.30 -12.95
CA PHE A 43 8.09 13.03 -11.53
C PHE A 43 9.26 12.18 -11.02
N LYS A 44 9.79 12.53 -9.85
CA LYS A 44 10.60 11.65 -9.02
C LYS A 44 9.86 11.43 -7.72
N ILE A 45 9.46 10.20 -7.47
CA ILE A 45 8.64 9.82 -6.32
C ILE A 45 9.42 8.79 -5.52
N SER A 46 9.66 9.09 -4.25
CA SER A 46 10.30 8.17 -3.32
C SER A 46 9.41 7.96 -2.10
N LYS A 47 9.29 6.72 -1.64
CA LYS A 47 8.59 6.34 -0.42
C LYS A 47 9.59 5.78 0.57
N GLU A 48 9.83 6.52 1.65
CA GLU A 48 10.61 6.03 2.80
C GLU A 48 9.66 5.29 3.73
N VAL A 49 9.95 4.02 4.01
CA VAL A 49 9.19 3.17 4.93
C VAL A 49 9.99 3.00 6.20
N SER A 50 9.35 3.19 7.36
CA SER A 50 9.92 2.96 8.68
C SER A 50 8.95 2.17 9.55
N GLU A 51 9.38 0.99 10.00
CA GLU A 51 8.63 0.16 10.93
C GLU A 51 9.47 -0.16 12.17
N HIS A 52 8.88 0.03 13.34
CA HIS A 52 9.44 -0.32 14.63
C HIS A 52 8.42 -1.16 15.38
N ALA A 53 8.78 -2.39 15.70
CA ALA A 53 7.88 -3.34 16.34
C ALA A 53 8.53 -4.04 17.52
N LYS A 54 7.71 -4.71 18.32
CA LYS A 54 8.13 -5.40 19.54
C LYS A 54 7.46 -6.76 19.66
N PHE A 55 8.27 -7.77 19.96
CA PHE A 55 7.80 -9.08 20.39
C PHE A 55 7.50 -9.01 21.88
N LEU A 56 6.23 -9.15 22.26
CA LEU A 56 5.80 -9.15 23.66
C LEU A 56 5.88 -10.55 24.28
N THR A 57 5.82 -11.60 23.45
CA THR A 57 5.98 -13.00 23.83
C THR A 57 6.94 -13.71 22.86
N ALA A 58 7.19 -15.00 23.09
CA ALA A 58 7.91 -15.88 22.16
C ALA A 58 6.99 -16.82 21.38
N ASN A 59 5.66 -16.58 21.37
CA ASN A 59 4.69 -17.51 20.77
C ASN A 59 4.61 -17.37 19.24
N LYS A 60 4.83 -16.17 18.70
CA LYS A 60 4.68 -15.84 17.27
C LYS A 60 5.98 -15.34 16.64
N LEU A 61 7.08 -16.06 16.85
CA LEU A 61 8.37 -15.72 16.28
C LEU A 61 8.39 -15.74 14.74
N TYR A 62 7.39 -16.35 14.09
CA TYR A 62 7.26 -16.32 12.63
C TYR A 62 7.03 -14.91 12.06
N PHE A 63 6.58 -13.94 12.88
CA PHE A 63 6.55 -12.53 12.50
C PHE A 63 7.93 -11.90 12.32
N ALA A 64 9.00 -12.62 12.62
CA ALA A 64 10.35 -12.19 12.28
C ALA A 64 10.67 -12.34 10.80
N ASN A 65 9.87 -13.07 10.02
CA ASN A 65 10.02 -13.13 8.58
C ASN A 65 9.34 -11.92 7.95
N ASP A 66 10.03 -11.30 7.00
CA ASP A 66 9.53 -10.13 6.28
C ASP A 66 9.79 -10.26 4.78
N ILE A 67 8.91 -9.63 4.00
CA ILE A 67 8.89 -9.71 2.54
C ILE A 67 8.54 -8.33 2.00
N ILE A 68 9.43 -7.79 1.16
CA ILE A 68 9.21 -6.52 0.44
C ILE A 68 9.02 -6.84 -1.05
N HIS A 69 7.82 -6.63 -1.57
CA HIS A 69 7.49 -6.87 -2.97
C HIS A 69 7.86 -5.66 -3.85
N PHE A 70 8.30 -5.94 -5.07
CA PHE A 70 8.60 -4.92 -6.09
C PHE A 70 8.51 -5.52 -7.51
N ASP A 71 8.51 -4.66 -8.51
CA ASP A 71 8.36 -5.01 -9.93
C ASP A 71 9.13 -4.01 -10.82
N SER A 72 8.87 -3.99 -12.14
CA SER A 72 9.52 -3.03 -13.03
C SER A 72 9.19 -1.57 -12.75
N PHE A 73 8.08 -1.26 -12.05
CA PHE A 73 7.63 0.10 -11.74
C PHE A 73 8.17 0.65 -10.42
N SER A 74 8.85 -0.20 -9.65
CA SER A 74 9.42 0.14 -8.35
C SER A 74 10.89 -0.28 -8.26
N GLU A 75 11.65 0.35 -7.36
CA GLU A 75 13.01 -0.07 -7.03
C GLU A 75 13.22 0.05 -5.52
N ILE A 76 13.64 -1.03 -4.87
CA ILE A 76 13.91 -1.05 -3.44
C ILE A 76 15.36 -0.70 -3.16
N LYS A 77 15.59 0.30 -2.30
CA LYS A 77 16.90 0.83 -1.90
C LYS A 77 17.05 0.87 -0.38
N ASP A 78 18.31 0.94 0.05
CA ASP A 78 18.69 1.32 1.41
C ASP A 78 18.00 0.52 2.53
N ILE A 79 17.85 -0.79 2.33
CA ILE A 79 17.24 -1.66 3.34
C ILE A 79 18.14 -1.74 4.57
N GLU A 80 17.68 -1.18 5.69
CA GLU A 80 18.25 -1.37 7.03
C GLU A 80 17.25 -2.16 7.89
N ALA A 81 17.60 -3.42 8.17
CA ALA A 81 16.81 -4.30 9.04
C ALA A 81 17.68 -4.83 10.19
N TYR A 82 17.19 -4.71 11.43
CA TYR A 82 17.89 -5.23 12.62
C TYR A 82 16.97 -5.50 13.80
N THR A 83 17.46 -6.31 14.73
CA THR A 83 16.85 -6.59 16.02
C THR A 83 17.66 -5.95 17.15
N VAL A 84 16.98 -5.41 18.15
CA VAL A 84 17.56 -5.02 19.45
C VAL A 84 17.09 -6.02 20.50
N ILE A 85 18.04 -6.72 21.13
CA ILE A 85 17.76 -7.74 22.14
C ILE A 85 17.42 -7.06 23.48
N ALA A 86 16.30 -7.43 24.10
CA ALA A 86 15.77 -6.79 25.30
C ALA A 86 16.78 -6.72 26.47
N ASP A 87 17.43 -7.84 26.80
CA ASP A 87 18.25 -7.93 28.02
C ASP A 87 19.63 -7.25 27.89
N SER A 88 20.13 -7.12 26.66
CA SER A 88 21.50 -6.66 26.39
C SER A 88 21.58 -5.34 25.63
N ASN A 89 20.46 -4.86 25.07
CA ASN A 89 20.39 -3.76 24.11
C ASN A 89 21.34 -3.93 22.90
N LYS A 90 21.80 -5.16 22.64
CA LYS A 90 22.67 -5.45 21.51
C LYS A 90 21.86 -5.39 20.22
N LYS A 91 22.34 -4.59 19.26
CA LYS A 91 21.85 -4.55 17.88
C LYS A 91 22.44 -5.71 17.07
N VAL A 92 21.57 -6.49 16.43
CA VAL A 92 21.93 -7.59 15.52
C VAL A 92 21.28 -7.31 14.17
N LYS A 93 22.10 -7.03 13.16
CA LYS A 93 21.62 -6.72 11.80
C LYS A 93 21.21 -7.99 11.08
N VAL A 94 20.20 -7.88 10.22
CA VAL A 94 19.94 -8.86 9.17
C VAL A 94 21.17 -8.92 8.27
N ASP A 95 21.73 -10.11 8.09
CA ASP A 95 22.97 -10.36 7.36
C ASP A 95 22.75 -10.79 5.91
N TYR A 96 21.57 -11.34 5.62
CA TYR A 96 21.19 -11.81 4.30
C TYR A 96 19.77 -11.39 3.93
N ILE A 97 19.63 -10.84 2.72
CA ILE A 97 18.36 -10.49 2.09
C ILE A 97 18.31 -11.20 0.74
N GLU A 98 17.44 -12.18 0.61
CA GLU A 98 17.26 -12.95 -0.62
C GLU A 98 16.38 -12.18 -1.59
N THR A 99 16.75 -12.17 -2.88
CA THR A 99 15.84 -11.68 -3.94
C THR A 99 15.24 -12.86 -4.66
N LYS A 100 13.91 -12.98 -4.64
CA LYS A 100 13.17 -14.04 -5.32
C LYS A 100 12.35 -13.48 -6.46
N HIS A 101 12.22 -14.27 -7.52
CA HIS A 101 11.19 -14.05 -8.52
C HIS A 101 9.88 -14.64 -8.02
N GLU A 102 8.80 -13.88 -8.15
CA GLU A 102 7.45 -14.31 -7.78
C GLU A 102 6.79 -14.90 -9.02
N PHE A 103 6.42 -16.18 -8.95
CA PHE A 103 5.69 -16.88 -9.98
C PHE A 103 4.36 -17.34 -9.39
N ASP A 104 3.26 -16.99 -10.06
CA ASP A 104 1.97 -17.59 -9.79
C ASP A 104 1.62 -18.60 -10.90
N ASN A 105 0.82 -19.60 -10.55
CA ASN A 105 0.38 -20.62 -11.49
C ASN A 105 -0.38 -19.98 -12.66
N GLY A 106 0.09 -20.20 -13.88
CA GLY A 106 -0.50 -19.63 -15.09
C GLY A 106 0.08 -18.27 -15.53
N ILE A 107 1.02 -17.70 -14.77
CA ILE A 107 1.76 -16.51 -15.20
C ILE A 107 3.07 -16.93 -15.87
N PHE A 108 3.11 -16.84 -17.21
CA PHE A 108 4.27 -17.26 -18.01
C PHE A 108 5.42 -16.23 -18.01
N TYR A 109 5.11 -14.95 -17.80
CA TYR A 109 6.08 -13.86 -17.69
C TYR A 109 5.67 -12.96 -16.54
N SER A 110 6.53 -12.84 -15.53
CA SER A 110 6.35 -11.94 -14.40
C SER A 110 7.67 -11.24 -14.13
N ASP A 111 7.63 -9.93 -13.98
CA ASP A 111 8.74 -9.12 -13.49
C ASP A 111 8.67 -8.93 -11.96
N GLN A 112 7.62 -9.47 -11.32
CA GLN A 112 7.43 -9.39 -9.88
C GLN A 112 8.53 -10.14 -9.14
N GLN A 113 9.05 -9.48 -8.13
CA GLN A 113 10.12 -9.97 -7.28
C GLN A 113 9.85 -9.59 -5.82
N SER A 114 10.55 -10.25 -4.92
CA SER A 114 10.52 -9.90 -3.50
C SER A 114 11.87 -9.99 -2.83
N LYS A 115 12.10 -9.09 -1.86
CA LYS A 115 13.21 -9.14 -0.91
C LYS A 115 12.72 -9.87 0.33
N ASN A 116 13.31 -11.03 0.62
CA ASN A 116 12.91 -11.92 1.70
C ASN A 116 14.02 -11.96 2.74
N PHE A 117 13.68 -11.77 4.01
CA PHE A 117 14.65 -11.87 5.10
C PHE A 117 13.98 -12.22 6.42
N THR A 118 14.79 -12.61 7.40
CA THR A 118 14.33 -12.91 8.75
C THR A 118 15.12 -12.08 9.76
N PHE A 119 14.43 -11.37 10.63
CA PHE A 119 15.04 -10.67 11.76
C PHE A 119 15.74 -11.68 12.69
N PRO A 120 17.06 -11.55 12.93
CA PRO A 120 17.78 -12.49 13.77
C PRO A 120 17.52 -12.24 15.25
N ALA A 121 17.81 -13.23 16.10
CA ALA A 121 17.80 -13.09 17.55
C ALA A 121 16.50 -12.53 18.16
N VAL A 122 15.35 -12.75 17.51
CA VAL A 122 14.04 -12.40 18.06
C VAL A 122 13.68 -13.31 19.24
N ASN A 123 13.28 -12.69 20.34
CA ASN A 123 12.79 -13.36 21.54
C ASN A 123 11.82 -12.43 22.28
N LYS A 124 11.28 -12.90 23.41
CA LYS A 124 10.39 -12.07 24.24
C LYS A 124 11.08 -10.75 24.61
N GLY A 125 10.42 -9.65 24.30
CA GLY A 125 10.88 -8.29 24.56
C GLY A 125 11.73 -7.68 23.44
N ALA A 126 12.19 -8.46 22.46
CA ALA A 126 13.00 -7.96 21.36
C ALA A 126 12.24 -6.94 20.52
N GLU A 127 12.97 -5.96 20.00
CA GLU A 127 12.43 -4.93 19.11
C GLU A 127 13.06 -5.05 17.73
N THR A 128 12.24 -5.00 16.68
CA THR A 128 12.68 -5.02 15.28
C THR A 128 12.52 -3.65 14.67
N PHE A 129 13.46 -3.32 13.78
CA PHE A 129 13.51 -2.05 13.07
C PHE A 129 13.74 -2.33 11.60
N LEU A 130 12.84 -1.83 10.76
CA LEU A 130 12.93 -1.88 9.32
C LEU A 130 12.89 -0.47 8.76
N ASN A 131 13.86 -0.12 7.94
CA ASN A 131 13.79 1.06 7.10
C ASN A 131 14.20 0.70 5.68
N TYR A 132 13.53 1.26 4.68
CA TYR A 132 13.93 1.14 3.28
C TYR A 132 13.28 2.24 2.45
N THR A 133 13.76 2.41 1.23
CA THR A 133 13.21 3.36 0.27
C THR A 133 12.67 2.61 -0.95
N ILE A 134 11.51 3.03 -1.43
CA ILE A 134 10.94 2.61 -2.71
C ILE A 134 10.97 3.80 -3.66
N ASP A 135 11.71 3.69 -4.76
CA ASP A 135 11.60 4.64 -5.86
C ASP A 135 10.45 4.19 -6.78
N ILE A 136 9.44 5.04 -6.92
CA ILE A 136 8.25 4.80 -7.76
C ILE A 136 8.47 5.48 -9.11
N LYS A 137 8.45 4.69 -10.18
CA LYS A 137 8.86 5.14 -11.52
C LYS A 137 7.74 5.78 -12.34
N ASP A 138 6.48 5.54 -11.98
CA ASP A 138 5.32 6.10 -12.67
C ASP A 138 4.35 6.74 -11.65
N PRO A 139 3.91 8.00 -11.87
CA PRO A 139 3.01 8.72 -10.96
C PRO A 139 1.62 8.11 -10.81
N HIS A 140 1.22 7.16 -11.66
CA HIS A 140 -0.04 6.42 -11.54
C HIS A 140 0.02 5.27 -10.53
N PHE A 141 1.22 4.83 -10.12
CA PHE A 141 1.43 3.74 -9.15
C PHE A 141 1.77 4.24 -7.74
N MET A 142 1.13 5.33 -7.31
CA MET A 142 1.22 5.76 -5.92
C MET A 142 0.66 4.67 -5.01
N ASP A 143 1.45 4.24 -4.04
CA ASP A 143 1.11 3.13 -3.14
C ASP A 143 0.05 3.54 -2.10
N LEU A 144 -0.65 2.55 -1.56
CA LEU A 144 -1.59 2.71 -0.47
C LEU A 144 -0.87 2.66 0.90
N PHE A 145 -1.45 3.29 1.91
CA PHE A 145 -1.03 3.13 3.31
C PHE A 145 -2.12 2.47 4.12
N ARG A 146 -1.79 1.35 4.77
CA ARG A 146 -2.70 0.65 5.69
C ARG A 146 -2.47 1.16 7.11
N PHE A 147 -3.49 1.73 7.73
CA PHE A 147 -3.46 2.07 9.16
C PHE A 147 -3.56 0.81 10.03
N GLY A 148 -4.32 -0.18 9.57
CA GLY A 148 -4.47 -1.49 10.21
C GLY A 148 -3.59 -2.57 9.58
N THR A 149 -3.21 -3.57 10.37
CA THR A 149 -2.41 -4.72 9.92
C THR A 149 -2.74 -5.96 10.77
N TYR A 150 -2.09 -7.09 10.52
CA TYR A 150 -2.27 -8.36 11.23
C TYR A 150 -1.89 -8.29 12.73
N ALA A 151 -1.22 -7.22 13.14
CA ALA A 151 -0.83 -6.91 14.51
C ALA A 151 -1.33 -5.51 14.91
N PRO A 152 -1.58 -5.26 16.20
CA PRO A 152 -1.95 -3.93 16.67
C PRO A 152 -0.82 -2.93 16.41
N THR A 153 -1.18 -1.67 16.22
CA THR A 153 -0.25 -0.57 15.96
C THR A 153 -0.50 0.58 16.92
N LYS A 154 0.50 0.98 17.70
CA LYS A 154 0.39 2.11 18.64
C LYS A 154 0.33 3.45 17.91
N HIS A 155 1.17 3.65 16.89
CA HIS A 155 1.22 4.88 16.11
C HIS A 155 1.47 4.56 14.63
N ALA A 156 0.49 4.89 13.79
CA ALA A 156 0.55 4.75 12.34
C ALA A 156 0.50 6.13 11.68
N LYS A 157 1.44 6.41 10.78
CA LYS A 157 1.58 7.72 10.15
C LYS A 157 1.84 7.59 8.65
N LEU A 158 1.14 8.39 7.86
CA LEU A 158 1.48 8.66 6.46
C LEU A 158 1.81 10.14 6.32
N SER A 159 2.94 10.47 5.71
CA SER A 159 3.27 11.85 5.32
C SER A 159 3.50 11.90 3.81
N VAL A 160 2.88 12.85 3.13
CA VAL A 160 3.10 13.10 1.71
C VAL A 160 3.56 14.54 1.53
N GLU A 161 4.79 14.70 1.07
CA GLU A 161 5.42 15.97 0.73
C GLU A 161 5.42 16.13 -0.79
N PHE A 162 4.89 17.25 -1.27
CA PHE A 162 4.76 17.49 -2.71
C PHE A 162 4.86 18.98 -3.05
N PRO A 163 5.25 19.34 -4.28
CA PRO A 163 5.42 20.74 -4.67
C PRO A 163 4.08 21.50 -4.71
N GLU A 164 4.11 22.82 -4.51
CA GLU A 164 2.90 23.66 -4.57
C GLU A 164 2.17 23.63 -5.92
N ASN A 165 2.90 23.37 -7.00
CA ASN A 165 2.31 23.26 -8.34
C ASN A 165 1.71 21.87 -8.61
N VAL A 166 1.73 20.93 -7.67
CA VAL A 166 1.12 19.61 -7.77
C VAL A 166 -0.15 19.55 -6.95
N THR A 167 -1.21 18.98 -7.52
CA THR A 167 -2.48 18.72 -6.82
C THR A 167 -2.55 17.26 -6.40
N LEU A 168 -2.52 17.01 -5.09
CA LEU A 168 -2.66 15.68 -4.51
C LEU A 168 -4.14 15.35 -4.24
N GLY A 169 -4.56 14.15 -4.60
CA GLY A 169 -5.83 13.53 -4.23
C GLY A 169 -5.61 12.40 -3.22
N TYR A 170 -6.67 12.07 -2.49
CA TYR A 170 -6.68 10.87 -1.65
C TYR A 170 -8.10 10.32 -1.52
N ILE A 171 -8.19 9.02 -1.24
CA ILE A 171 -9.44 8.30 -0.94
C ILE A 171 -9.17 7.34 0.21
N THR A 172 -10.11 7.24 1.15
CA THR A 172 -10.02 6.42 2.35
C THR A 172 -11.04 5.28 2.30
N PHE A 173 -10.68 4.14 2.88
CA PHE A 173 -11.50 2.93 2.94
C PHE A 173 -11.48 2.37 4.36
N ASN A 174 -12.64 1.93 4.85
CA ASN A 174 -12.82 1.29 6.16
C ASN A 174 -12.31 2.11 7.35
N THR A 175 -12.33 3.44 7.24
CA THR A 175 -11.76 4.35 8.25
C THR A 175 -12.75 4.81 9.31
N ASP A 176 -14.04 4.50 9.18
CA ASP A 176 -15.10 5.04 10.04
C ASP A 176 -14.92 4.72 11.53
N ASN A 177 -14.28 3.59 11.84
CA ASN A 177 -14.05 3.11 13.20
C ASN A 177 -12.62 3.39 13.71
N VAL A 178 -11.80 4.14 12.96
CA VAL A 178 -10.44 4.52 13.37
C VAL A 178 -10.33 6.03 13.39
N ASN A 179 -9.89 6.58 14.52
CA ASN A 179 -9.65 8.01 14.63
C ASN A 179 -8.38 8.40 13.86
N ILE A 180 -8.55 8.83 12.62
CA ILE A 180 -7.48 9.31 11.75
C ILE A 180 -7.55 10.82 11.70
N THR A 181 -6.47 11.47 12.12
CA THR A 181 -6.31 12.93 12.03
C THR A 181 -5.55 13.30 10.77
N LEU A 182 -5.94 14.40 10.11
CA LEU A 182 -5.27 14.96 8.95
C LEU A 182 -4.74 16.36 9.27
N ASP A 183 -3.43 16.53 9.21
CA ASP A 183 -2.72 17.80 9.30
C ASP A 183 -2.22 18.22 7.91
N LYS A 184 -2.48 19.47 7.52
CA LYS A 184 -2.03 20.04 6.24
C LYS A 184 -1.17 21.26 6.51
N LYS A 185 0.07 21.22 6.05
CA LYS A 185 1.04 22.31 6.20
C LYS A 185 1.63 22.70 4.85
N THR A 186 2.08 23.94 4.77
CA THR A 186 2.88 24.44 3.65
C THR A 186 4.21 24.91 4.22
N SER A 187 5.31 24.48 3.60
CA SER A 187 6.69 24.79 4.02
C SER A 187 7.56 24.87 2.78
N GLU A 188 8.32 25.96 2.62
CA GLU A 188 9.38 26.10 1.61
C GLU A 188 8.98 25.67 0.17
N ASN A 189 7.86 26.20 -0.36
CA ASN A 189 7.29 25.87 -1.68
C ASN A 189 6.76 24.43 -1.83
N LYS A 190 6.49 23.77 -0.70
CA LYS A 190 5.94 22.42 -0.65
C LYS A 190 4.72 22.36 0.25
N ASN A 191 3.81 21.47 -0.09
CA ASN A 191 2.70 21.07 0.76
C ASN A 191 3.06 19.74 1.43
N ILE A 192 2.65 19.59 2.69
CA ILE A 192 2.85 18.38 3.49
C ILE A 192 1.51 18.00 4.06
N TYR A 193 0.98 16.85 3.65
CA TYR A 193 -0.22 16.25 4.23
C TYR A 193 0.22 15.10 5.12
N THR A 194 -0.28 15.08 6.36
CA THR A 194 0.05 14.03 7.33
C THR A 194 -1.23 13.43 7.89
N TRP A 195 -1.37 12.11 7.75
CA TRP A 195 -2.41 11.33 8.39
C TRP A 195 -1.82 10.57 9.57
N THR A 196 -2.46 10.62 10.72
CA THR A 196 -2.03 9.92 11.94
C THR A 196 -3.18 9.17 12.57
N ALA A 197 -2.93 7.90 12.93
CA ALA A 197 -3.81 7.08 13.75
C ALA A 197 -3.05 6.53 14.95
N GLU A 198 -3.71 6.46 16.11
CA GLU A 198 -3.16 5.92 17.34
C GLU A 198 -3.98 4.73 17.84
N GLN A 199 -3.31 3.78 18.51
CA GLN A 199 -3.94 2.60 19.13
C GLN A 199 -4.86 1.84 18.17
N VAL A 200 -4.37 1.55 16.97
CA VAL A 200 -5.10 0.79 15.94
C VAL A 200 -5.06 -0.70 16.29
N SER A 201 -6.24 -1.33 16.37
CA SER A 201 -6.37 -2.78 16.62
C SER A 201 -5.80 -3.61 15.47
N LYS A 202 -5.51 -4.88 15.73
CA LYS A 202 -5.19 -5.83 14.64
C LYS A 202 -6.43 -6.18 13.83
N TYR A 203 -6.20 -6.52 12.57
CA TYR A 203 -7.20 -7.00 11.63
C TYR A 203 -6.82 -8.40 11.18
N GLN A 204 -7.76 -9.32 11.19
CA GLN A 204 -7.57 -10.68 10.71
C GLN A 204 -8.77 -11.05 9.84
N GLY A 205 -8.49 -11.62 8.66
CA GLY A 205 -9.51 -12.25 7.83
C GLY A 205 -9.83 -13.64 8.37
N GLU A 206 -11.01 -14.14 8.04
CA GLU A 206 -11.37 -15.53 8.27
C GLU A 206 -11.05 -16.35 7.02
N GLU A 207 -10.94 -17.67 7.18
CA GLU A 207 -10.78 -18.54 6.01
C GLU A 207 -11.99 -18.40 5.09
N ASN A 208 -11.75 -18.15 3.80
CA ASN A 208 -12.77 -17.85 2.79
C ASN A 208 -13.53 -16.52 2.98
N SER A 209 -13.01 -15.57 3.77
CA SER A 209 -13.52 -14.19 3.78
C SER A 209 -13.12 -13.41 2.53
N GLU A 210 -13.68 -12.22 2.37
CA GLU A 210 -13.18 -11.25 1.39
C GLU A 210 -11.69 -10.92 1.62
N ASP A 211 -11.06 -10.36 0.58
CA ASP A 211 -9.68 -9.87 0.67
C ASP A 211 -9.54 -8.85 1.82
N HIS A 212 -8.37 -8.86 2.47
CA HIS A 212 -8.07 -8.01 3.62
C HIS A 212 -8.36 -6.50 3.39
N LEU A 213 -8.23 -5.98 2.17
CA LEU A 213 -8.52 -4.57 1.88
C LEU A 213 -10.01 -4.21 2.04
N TYR A 214 -10.93 -5.18 2.07
CA TYR A 214 -12.34 -4.93 2.34
C TYR A 214 -12.63 -4.57 3.80
N ILE A 215 -11.72 -4.87 4.73
CA ILE A 215 -11.92 -4.64 6.16
C ILE A 215 -10.85 -3.77 6.81
N VAL A 216 -9.64 -3.73 6.23
CA VAL A 216 -8.52 -2.97 6.80
C VAL A 216 -8.67 -1.48 6.50
N PRO A 217 -8.53 -0.60 7.51
CA PRO A 217 -8.52 0.85 7.32
C PRO A 217 -7.29 1.26 6.53
N HIS A 218 -7.49 1.86 5.37
CA HIS A 218 -6.39 2.28 4.51
C HIS A 218 -6.72 3.54 3.71
N ILE A 219 -5.68 4.17 3.18
CA ILE A 219 -5.76 5.36 2.34
C ILE A 219 -4.95 5.15 1.07
N ILE A 220 -5.50 5.58 -0.06
CA ILE A 220 -4.80 5.67 -1.33
C ILE A 220 -4.59 7.15 -1.63
N THR A 221 -3.34 7.53 -1.89
CA THR A 221 -3.02 8.88 -2.36
C THR A 221 -2.66 8.82 -3.83
N TYR A 222 -2.96 9.86 -4.59
CA TYR A 222 -2.73 9.88 -6.03
C TYR A 222 -2.48 11.31 -6.52
N ILE A 223 -1.71 11.45 -7.60
CA ILE A 223 -1.43 12.74 -8.22
C ILE A 223 -2.56 13.07 -9.20
N LYS A 224 -3.31 14.14 -8.93
CA LYS A 224 -4.44 14.55 -9.78
C LYS A 224 -3.97 15.29 -11.02
N SER A 225 -3.16 16.31 -10.81
CA SER A 225 -2.65 17.18 -11.86
C SER A 225 -1.44 17.96 -11.35
N TYR A 226 -0.77 18.64 -12.27
CA TYR A 226 0.24 19.64 -11.93
C TYR A 226 0.18 20.83 -12.89
N LYS A 227 0.75 21.96 -12.46
CA LYS A 227 0.88 23.15 -13.28
C LYS A 227 2.28 23.27 -13.85
N GLN A 228 2.39 23.46 -15.16
CA GLN A 228 3.64 23.74 -15.86
C GLN A 228 3.39 24.81 -16.91
N ASN A 229 4.23 25.85 -16.94
CA ASN A 229 4.13 26.96 -17.89
C ASN A 229 2.74 27.65 -17.95
N GLY A 230 2.01 27.65 -16.82
CA GLY A 230 0.66 28.21 -16.73
C GLY A 230 -0.48 27.27 -17.15
N GLU A 231 -0.15 26.10 -17.70
CA GLU A 231 -1.13 25.07 -18.07
C GLU A 231 -1.30 24.04 -16.95
N ASN A 232 -2.51 23.51 -16.79
CA ASN A 232 -2.81 22.44 -15.85
C ASN A 232 -2.81 21.10 -16.60
N ILE A 233 -1.82 20.26 -16.32
CA ILE A 233 -1.63 18.95 -16.93
C ILE A 233 -2.23 17.90 -16.00
N THR A 234 -3.18 17.12 -16.50
CA THR A 234 -3.87 16.08 -15.74
C THR A 234 -3.05 14.80 -15.72
N VAL A 235 -3.00 14.15 -14.55
CA VAL A 235 -2.37 12.83 -14.36
C VAL A 235 -3.48 11.82 -14.10
N LEU A 236 -4.06 11.81 -12.89
CA LEU A 236 -5.17 10.94 -12.51
C LEU A 236 -6.19 11.69 -11.64
N ASN A 237 -7.10 12.46 -12.23
CA ASN A 237 -8.08 13.22 -11.44
C ASN A 237 -9.31 12.39 -11.05
N ASP A 238 -9.78 11.53 -11.95
CA ASP A 238 -10.98 10.69 -11.76
C ASP A 238 -10.92 9.39 -12.60
N VAL A 239 -12.00 8.62 -12.55
CA VAL A 239 -12.13 7.33 -13.25
C VAL A 239 -12.03 7.46 -14.77
N SER A 240 -12.45 8.60 -15.35
CA SER A 240 -12.31 8.86 -16.79
C SER A 240 -10.85 8.94 -17.18
N ASP A 241 -10.02 9.59 -16.37
CA ASP A 241 -8.57 9.68 -16.62
C ASP A 241 -7.89 8.33 -16.43
N LEU A 242 -8.32 7.52 -15.45
CA LEU A 242 -7.88 6.13 -15.31
C LEU A 242 -8.13 5.33 -16.59
N TYR A 243 -9.35 5.43 -17.14
CA TYR A 243 -9.71 4.75 -18.39
C TYR A 243 -8.90 5.27 -19.59
N LYS A 244 -8.69 6.59 -19.70
CA LYS A 244 -7.86 7.18 -20.75
C LYS A 244 -6.42 6.65 -20.67
N TRP A 245 -5.86 6.56 -19.47
CA TRP A 245 -4.52 6.03 -19.27
C TRP A 245 -4.44 4.55 -19.65
N TYR A 246 -5.36 3.70 -19.19
CA TYR A 246 -5.44 2.29 -19.62
C TYR A 246 -5.56 2.14 -21.14
N ASN A 247 -6.41 2.93 -21.78
CA ASN A 247 -6.52 2.93 -23.24
C ASN A 247 -5.22 3.37 -23.93
N SER A 248 -4.42 4.24 -23.30
CA SER A 248 -3.10 4.62 -23.83
C SER A 248 -2.11 3.46 -23.75
N LEU A 249 -2.16 2.63 -22.70
CA LEU A 249 -1.32 1.44 -22.56
C LEU A 249 -1.65 0.39 -23.63
N ILE A 250 -2.94 0.17 -23.93
CA ILE A 250 -3.38 -0.74 -25.00
C ILE A 250 -2.78 -0.36 -26.36
N LYS A 251 -2.64 0.95 -26.62
CA LYS A 251 -2.03 1.44 -27.88
C LYS A 251 -0.53 1.19 -27.98
N GLN A 252 0.13 0.82 -26.88
CA GLN A 252 1.55 0.46 -26.86
C GLN A 252 1.77 -1.03 -27.17
N ILE A 253 0.71 -1.84 -27.19
CA ILE A 253 0.81 -3.24 -27.58
C ILE A 253 1.20 -3.31 -29.05
N ASP A 254 2.31 -4.01 -29.33
CA ASP A 254 2.76 -4.22 -30.70
C ASP A 254 1.74 -5.09 -31.47
N ASN A 255 1.27 -4.56 -32.59
CA ASN A 255 0.26 -5.19 -33.45
C ASN A 255 0.80 -5.54 -34.85
N LYS A 256 2.14 -5.53 -35.03
CA LYS A 256 2.77 -5.74 -36.33
C LYS A 256 2.75 -7.19 -36.82
N ASP A 257 2.64 -8.17 -35.93
CA ASP A 257 2.64 -9.61 -36.29
C ASP A 257 1.41 -10.33 -35.72
N LEU A 258 0.24 -10.01 -36.30
CA LEU A 258 -1.04 -10.59 -35.91
C LEU A 258 -1.61 -11.55 -36.96
N ASP A 259 -0.89 -11.83 -38.05
CA ASP A 259 -1.37 -12.67 -39.15
C ASP A 259 -1.79 -14.05 -38.67
N LYS A 260 -0.99 -14.66 -37.78
CA LYS A 260 -1.32 -15.95 -37.16
C LYS A 260 -2.58 -15.88 -36.30
N VAL A 261 -2.74 -14.80 -35.52
CA VAL A 261 -3.91 -14.58 -34.67
C VAL A 261 -5.17 -14.43 -35.52
N TYR A 262 -5.09 -13.65 -36.60
CA TYR A 262 -6.19 -13.46 -37.54
C TYR A 262 -6.56 -14.73 -38.28
N SER A 263 -5.56 -15.54 -38.70
CA SER A 263 -5.80 -16.84 -39.33
C SER A 263 -6.56 -17.77 -38.39
N ILE A 264 -6.11 -17.90 -37.14
CA ILE A 264 -6.77 -18.73 -36.13
C ILE A 264 -8.20 -18.25 -35.90
N ALA A 265 -8.41 -16.94 -35.69
CA ALA A 265 -9.73 -16.37 -35.47
C ALA A 265 -10.68 -16.60 -36.67
N ALA A 266 -10.18 -16.48 -37.90
CA ALA A 266 -10.95 -16.73 -39.11
C ALA A 266 -11.33 -18.21 -39.26
N ASP A 267 -10.41 -19.11 -38.92
CA ASP A 267 -10.63 -20.55 -39.01
C ASP A 267 -11.65 -21.03 -37.98
N ILE A 268 -11.52 -20.63 -36.71
CA ILE A 268 -12.46 -21.06 -35.65
C ILE A 268 -13.85 -20.46 -35.84
N THR A 269 -13.96 -19.29 -36.47
CA THR A 269 -15.27 -18.63 -36.72
C THR A 269 -15.89 -19.01 -38.07
N LYS A 270 -15.31 -19.96 -38.80
CA LYS A 270 -15.79 -20.39 -40.11
C LYS A 270 -17.20 -20.97 -40.01
N GLY A 271 -18.11 -20.47 -40.85
CA GLY A 271 -19.52 -20.91 -40.88
C GLY A 271 -20.44 -20.18 -39.90
N MET A 272 -19.89 -19.37 -38.97
CA MET A 272 -20.70 -18.52 -38.09
C MET A 272 -21.25 -17.32 -38.85
N LYS A 273 -22.55 -17.06 -38.69
CA LYS A 273 -23.31 -16.09 -39.51
C LYS A 273 -23.45 -14.75 -38.81
N SER A 274 -23.58 -14.75 -37.48
CA SER A 274 -23.75 -13.52 -36.69
C SER A 274 -22.48 -13.10 -35.96
N LYS A 275 -22.35 -11.80 -35.66
CA LYS A 275 -21.25 -11.28 -34.83
C LYS A 275 -21.25 -11.92 -33.43
N ARG A 276 -22.43 -12.23 -32.89
CA ARG A 276 -22.58 -12.87 -31.58
C ARG A 276 -21.99 -14.30 -31.60
N GLU A 277 -22.37 -15.11 -32.57
CA GLU A 277 -21.85 -16.48 -32.73
C GLU A 277 -20.32 -16.48 -32.87
N LYS A 278 -19.77 -15.53 -33.64
CA LYS A 278 -18.31 -15.38 -33.76
C LYS A 278 -17.64 -15.03 -32.44
N ALA A 279 -18.19 -14.06 -31.70
CA ALA A 279 -17.65 -13.65 -30.41
C ALA A 279 -17.71 -14.78 -29.37
N GLU A 280 -18.83 -15.50 -29.31
CA GLU A 280 -19.02 -16.66 -28.42
C GLU A 280 -18.05 -17.80 -28.77
N THR A 281 -17.85 -18.07 -30.05
CA THR A 281 -16.88 -19.08 -30.51
C THR A 281 -15.45 -18.72 -30.12
N ILE A 282 -15.04 -17.47 -30.33
CA ILE A 282 -13.71 -16.98 -29.93
C ILE A 282 -13.56 -17.07 -28.40
N PHE A 283 -14.56 -16.64 -27.65
CA PHE A 283 -14.53 -16.67 -26.18
C PHE A 283 -14.36 -18.08 -25.65
N ASN A 284 -15.16 -19.04 -26.13
CA ASN A 284 -15.06 -20.44 -25.70
C ASN A 284 -13.71 -21.05 -26.09
N TRP A 285 -13.21 -20.77 -27.29
CA TRP A 285 -11.90 -21.29 -27.73
C TRP A 285 -10.72 -20.77 -26.89
N VAL A 286 -10.79 -19.54 -26.37
CA VAL A 286 -9.75 -19.00 -25.48
C VAL A 286 -9.84 -19.58 -24.07
N GLN A 287 -11.03 -20.00 -23.64
CA GLN A 287 -11.26 -20.62 -22.33
C GLN A 287 -10.84 -22.09 -22.28
N ASP A 288 -11.01 -22.82 -23.39
CA ASP A 288 -10.66 -24.24 -23.56
C ASP A 288 -9.13 -24.46 -23.69
#